data_AF-A0A957YNL3-F1
#
_entry.id   AF-A0A957YNL3-F1
#
_cell.length_a   1.000
_cell.length_b   1.000
_cell.length_c   1.000
_cell.angle_alpha   90.00
_cell.angle_beta   90.00
_cell.angle_gamma   90.00
#
_symmetry.space_group_name_H-M   'P 1'
#
loop_
_entity.id
_entity.type
_entity.pdbx_description
1 polymer ?
#
loop_
_entity_poly.entity_id
_entity_poly.type
_entity_poly.pdbx_seq_one_letter_code
_entity_poly.pdbx_strand_id
1 'polypeptide(L)'
;MKQKYLLAIPLILTFLALSACGGEATPEISPDDLAATAVAEAWISVTQTAAAMPTNTPVPPTFTPQPTNTAAPTLELLPTLPPATIAVAASPTPECNQIPALEPKGALTTVEFTNSSQGSANLAFGMNSPNDKGECYTYSFAIGRGDVQTTKVLAGCYWGYAWISGSDQSVAKSGDKILCVTDPNLIYHVVITTERVDFK
;
A
#
# COMPACT_ATOMS: atom_id res chain seq x y z
N MET A 1 3.56 -42.50 -61.54
CA MET A 1 3.92 -41.63 -60.41
C MET A 1 3.12 -40.32 -60.42
N LYS A 2 1.80 -40.32 -60.14
CA LYS A 2 1.00 -39.07 -60.16
C LYS A 2 -0.13 -38.98 -59.11
N GLN A 3 -0.18 -39.88 -58.14
CA GLN A 3 -1.32 -39.97 -57.21
C GLN A 3 -1.01 -39.44 -55.79
N LYS A 4 0.24 -39.06 -55.50
CA LYS A 4 0.65 -38.60 -54.16
C LYS A 4 0.53 -37.08 -53.93
N TYR A 5 0.30 -36.29 -54.98
CA TYR A 5 0.23 -34.82 -54.88
C TYR A 5 -1.20 -34.26 -54.81
N LEU A 6 -2.23 -35.10 -55.01
CA LEU A 6 -3.64 -34.67 -54.96
C LEU A 6 -4.23 -34.64 -53.54
N LEU A 7 -3.54 -35.22 -52.55
CA LEU A 7 -4.00 -35.25 -51.15
C LEU A 7 -3.38 -34.16 -50.26
N ALA A 8 -2.38 -33.42 -50.75
CA ALA A 8 -1.69 -32.39 -49.97
C ALA A 8 -2.37 -31.00 -50.04
N ILE A 9 -3.14 -30.75 -51.10
CA ILE A 9 -3.80 -29.44 -51.36
C ILE A 9 -5.01 -29.17 -50.44
N PRO A 10 -5.89 -30.14 -50.10
CA PRO A 10 -7.04 -29.83 -49.25
C PRO A 10 -6.67 -29.63 -47.78
N LEU A 11 -5.53 -30.18 -47.31
CA LEU A 11 -5.09 -30.09 -45.91
C LEU A 11 -4.54 -28.70 -45.56
N ILE A 12 -3.89 -28.02 -46.51
CA ILE A 12 -3.33 -26.68 -46.30
C ILE A 12 -4.44 -25.61 -46.30
N LEU A 13 -5.53 -25.85 -47.04
CA LEU A 13 -6.65 -24.91 -47.10
C LEU A 13 -7.51 -24.92 -45.83
N THR A 14 -7.51 -26.01 -45.05
CA THR A 14 -8.26 -26.10 -43.79
C THR A 14 -7.58 -25.35 -42.64
N PHE A 15 -6.25 -25.25 -42.64
CA PHE A 15 -5.51 -24.49 -41.61
C PHE A 15 -5.64 -22.97 -41.78
N LEU A 16 -5.79 -22.46 -43.00
CA LEU A 16 -5.99 -21.02 -43.25
C LEU A 16 -7.41 -20.53 -42.87
N ALA A 17 -8.40 -21.42 -42.78
CA ALA A 17 -9.76 -21.05 -42.39
C ALA A 17 -9.93 -20.91 -40.87
N LEU A 18 -9.06 -21.51 -40.05
CA LEU A 18 -9.12 -21.39 -38.59
C LEU A 18 -8.51 -20.09 -38.05
N SER A 19 -7.71 -19.36 -38.84
CA SER A 19 -7.15 -18.06 -38.41
C SER A 19 -8.10 -16.88 -38.63
N ALA A 20 -9.31 -17.11 -39.13
CA ALA A 20 -10.29 -16.06 -39.44
C ALA A 20 -11.48 -15.98 -38.45
N CYS A 21 -11.54 -16.86 -37.44
CA CYS A 21 -12.54 -16.81 -36.37
C CYS A 21 -11.84 -16.55 -35.03
N GLY A 22 -11.33 -15.33 -34.87
CA GLY A 22 -10.73 -14.82 -33.63
C GLY A 22 -10.66 -13.28 -33.60
N GLY A 23 -11.29 -12.61 -34.57
CA GLY A 23 -11.50 -11.17 -34.55
C GLY A 23 -12.71 -10.86 -33.69
N GLU A 24 -12.56 -11.02 -32.38
CA GLU A 24 -13.45 -10.35 -31.45
C GLU A 24 -12.96 -8.89 -31.42
N ALA A 25 -13.81 -7.97 -31.88
CA ALA A 25 -13.56 -6.55 -31.71
C ALA A 25 -13.38 -6.33 -30.21
N THR A 26 -12.14 -6.11 -29.77
CA THR A 26 -11.86 -5.67 -28.42
C THR A 26 -12.68 -4.39 -28.24
N PRO A 27 -13.59 -4.29 -27.25
CA PRO A 27 -14.25 -3.04 -26.97
C PRO A 27 -13.15 -2.01 -26.76
N GLU A 28 -13.12 -1.01 -27.63
CA GLU A 28 -12.20 0.11 -27.52
C GLU A 28 -12.69 0.92 -26.32
N ILE A 29 -12.38 0.44 -25.12
CA ILE A 29 -12.70 1.16 -23.89
C ILE A 29 -11.82 2.40 -23.94
N SER A 30 -12.47 3.55 -24.12
CA SER A 30 -11.79 4.84 -24.04
C SER A 30 -11.06 4.93 -22.68
N PRO A 31 -9.82 5.42 -22.63
CA PRO A 31 -9.15 5.69 -21.37
C PRO A 31 -9.97 6.63 -20.46
N ASP A 32 -10.87 7.44 -21.03
CA ASP A 32 -11.82 8.26 -20.28
C ASP A 32 -12.88 7.44 -19.54
N ASP A 33 -13.34 6.32 -20.11
CA ASP A 33 -14.31 5.43 -19.47
C ASP A 33 -13.67 4.61 -18.33
N LEU A 34 -12.38 4.25 -18.48
CA LEU A 34 -11.60 3.64 -17.40
C LEU A 34 -11.37 4.63 -16.25
N ALA A 35 -11.06 5.89 -16.56
CA ALA A 35 -10.90 6.94 -15.56
C ALA A 35 -12.23 7.24 -14.83
N ALA A 36 -13.34 7.31 -15.56
CA ALA A 36 -14.67 7.53 -14.99
C ALA A 36 -15.08 6.38 -14.05
N THR A 37 -14.78 5.13 -14.43
CA THR A 37 -15.05 3.95 -13.60
C THR A 37 -14.19 3.94 -12.34
N ALA A 38 -12.89 4.26 -12.46
CA ALA A 38 -11.99 4.33 -11.31
C ALA A 38 -12.38 5.43 -10.30
N VAL A 39 -12.86 6.58 -10.78
CA VAL A 39 -13.37 7.65 -9.89
C VAL A 39 -14.65 7.21 -9.20
N ALA A 40 -15.55 6.51 -9.88
CA ALA A 40 -16.78 6.00 -9.28
C ALA A 40 -16.52 4.99 -8.15
N GLU A 41 -15.56 4.06 -8.34
CA GLU A 41 -15.15 3.11 -7.31
C GLU A 41 -14.50 3.80 -6.10
N ALA A 42 -13.70 4.85 -6.33
CA ALA A 42 -13.13 5.66 -5.26
C ALA A 42 -14.22 6.29 -4.38
N TRP A 43 -15.28 6.86 -4.96
CA TRP A 43 -16.38 7.45 -4.19
C TRP A 43 -17.19 6.42 -3.37
N ILE A 44 -17.35 5.19 -3.87
CA ILE A 44 -18.00 4.10 -3.11
C ILE A 44 -17.16 3.72 -1.88
N SER A 45 -15.84 3.65 -2.03
CA SER A 45 -14.96 3.33 -0.89
C SER A 45 -14.96 4.40 0.21
N VAL A 46 -15.05 5.68 -0.17
CA VAL A 46 -15.12 6.81 0.78
C VAL A 46 -16.45 6.82 1.54
N THR A 47 -17.57 6.54 0.87
CA THR A 47 -18.90 6.55 1.49
C THR A 47 -19.11 5.39 2.47
N GLN A 48 -18.58 4.21 2.18
CA GLN A 48 -18.62 3.08 3.13
C GLN A 48 -17.78 3.35 4.38
N THR A 49 -16.66 4.06 4.25
CA THR A 49 -15.81 4.43 5.40
C THR A 49 -16.48 5.48 6.28
N ALA A 50 -17.19 6.45 5.69
CA ALA A 50 -17.95 7.45 6.44
C ALA A 50 -19.10 6.84 7.26
N ALA A 51 -19.75 5.78 6.76
CA ALA A 51 -20.82 5.08 7.47
C ALA A 51 -20.33 4.24 8.66
N ALA A 52 -19.06 3.84 8.67
CA ALA A 52 -18.44 3.07 9.75
C ALA A 52 -17.80 3.94 10.85
N MET A 53 -17.87 5.27 10.71
CA MET A 53 -17.34 6.19 11.73
C MET A 53 -18.20 6.06 13.00
N PRO A 54 -17.61 5.76 14.17
CA PRO A 54 -18.38 5.55 15.40
C PRO A 54 -19.12 6.83 15.77
N THR A 55 -20.45 6.81 15.59
CA THR A 55 -21.32 7.88 16.07
C THR A 55 -21.42 7.75 17.58
N ASN A 56 -20.83 8.72 18.29
CA ASN A 56 -21.03 8.94 19.71
C ASN A 56 -22.51 9.26 19.96
N THR A 57 -23.31 8.20 20.10
CA THR A 57 -24.69 8.31 20.52
C THR A 57 -24.67 8.56 22.03
N PRO A 58 -25.09 9.73 22.54
CA PRO A 58 -25.15 9.95 23.97
C PRO A 58 -26.13 8.96 24.56
N VAL A 59 -25.66 8.10 25.46
CA VAL A 59 -26.54 7.18 26.19
C VAL A 59 -27.46 8.05 27.04
N PRO A 60 -28.80 7.94 26.92
CA PRO A 60 -29.71 8.73 27.74
C PRO A 60 -29.43 8.43 29.23
N PRO A 61 -29.48 9.45 30.12
CA PRO A 61 -29.23 9.24 31.54
C PRO A 61 -30.27 8.27 32.10
N THR A 62 -29.82 7.07 32.44
CA THR A 62 -30.68 6.09 33.10
C THR A 62 -30.74 6.48 34.57
N PHE A 63 -31.85 7.10 35.00
CA PHE A 63 -32.17 7.27 36.41
C PHE A 63 -32.44 5.89 37.02
N THR A 64 -31.41 5.26 37.56
CA THR A 64 -31.58 4.09 38.42
C THR A 64 -31.93 4.58 39.83
N PRO A 65 -33.13 4.29 40.37
CA PRO A 65 -33.43 4.62 41.75
C PRO A 65 -32.54 3.80 42.69
N GLN A 66 -31.89 4.49 43.62
CA GLN A 66 -31.04 3.88 44.64
C GLN A 66 -31.90 3.02 45.59
N PRO A 67 -31.58 1.73 45.81
CA PRO A 67 -32.31 0.93 46.79
C PRO A 67 -32.03 1.45 48.20
N THR A 68 -33.12 1.71 48.91
CA THR A 68 -33.18 2.07 50.32
C THR A 68 -32.39 1.07 51.18
N ASN A 69 -31.54 1.60 52.07
CA ASN A 69 -30.78 0.87 53.08
C ASN A 69 -31.63 -0.20 53.78
N THR A 70 -31.32 -1.47 53.51
CA THR A 70 -31.66 -2.59 54.39
C THR A 70 -30.33 -3.07 54.98
N ALA A 71 -30.24 -3.11 56.31
CA ALA A 71 -29.02 -3.54 56.99
C ALA A 71 -28.69 -5.00 56.63
N ALA A 72 -27.56 -5.23 55.98
CA ALA A 72 -27.02 -6.57 55.71
C ALA A 72 -26.20 -7.06 56.93
N PRO A 73 -26.24 -8.36 57.25
CA PRO A 73 -25.45 -8.94 58.34
C PRO A 73 -23.95 -8.84 58.05
N THR A 74 -23.17 -8.48 59.07
CA THR A 74 -21.72 -8.31 59.03
C THR A 74 -21.03 -9.65 58.72
N LEU A 75 -20.46 -9.78 57.52
CA LEU A 75 -19.57 -10.88 57.15
C LEU A 75 -18.12 -10.41 57.25
N GLU A 76 -17.27 -11.24 57.86
CA GLU A 76 -15.86 -10.98 58.11
C GLU A 76 -15.08 -10.72 56.81
N LEU A 77 -14.12 -9.78 56.88
CA LEU A 77 -13.29 -9.32 55.78
C LEU A 77 -12.31 -10.41 55.34
N LEU A 78 -12.45 -10.90 54.10
CA LEU A 78 -11.40 -11.63 53.40
C LEU A 78 -10.31 -10.62 52.93
N PRO A 79 -9.01 -10.96 53.00
CA PRO A 79 -7.94 -10.04 52.62
C PRO A 79 -8.06 -9.57 51.16
N THR A 80 -8.08 -8.26 50.98
CA THR A 80 -8.05 -7.60 49.68
C THR A 80 -6.67 -7.74 49.03
N LEU A 81 -6.62 -8.40 47.87
CA LEU A 81 -5.44 -8.34 47.00
C LEU A 81 -5.25 -6.92 46.45
N PRO A 82 -4.00 -6.46 46.23
CA PRO A 82 -3.73 -5.16 45.62
C PRO A 82 -4.33 -5.09 44.20
N PRO A 83 -4.82 -3.92 43.77
CA PRO A 83 -5.41 -3.76 42.44
C PRO A 83 -4.35 -4.08 41.37
N ALA A 84 -4.72 -4.94 40.43
CA ALA A 84 -3.91 -5.20 39.25
C ALA A 84 -3.70 -3.88 38.50
N THR A 85 -2.43 -3.51 38.29
CA THR A 85 -2.05 -2.49 37.32
C THR A 85 -2.61 -2.89 35.97
N ILE A 86 -3.64 -2.18 35.51
CA ILE A 86 -4.12 -2.26 34.13
C ILE A 86 -2.96 -1.78 33.26
N ALA A 87 -2.37 -2.71 32.51
CA ALA A 87 -1.46 -2.34 31.43
C ALA A 87 -2.21 -1.35 30.53
N VAL A 88 -1.67 -0.14 30.38
CA VAL A 88 -2.10 0.80 29.35
C VAL A 88 -2.11 0.01 28.06
N ALA A 89 -3.30 -0.16 27.47
CA ALA A 89 -3.42 -0.77 26.16
C ALA A 89 -2.48 -0.02 25.23
N ALA A 90 -1.45 -0.70 24.71
CA ALA A 90 -0.62 -0.14 23.69
C ALA A 90 -1.56 0.31 22.57
N SER A 91 -1.61 1.61 22.32
CA SER A 91 -2.21 2.14 21.10
C SER A 91 -1.67 1.29 19.96
N PRO A 92 -2.50 0.78 19.02
CA PRO A 92 -1.97 0.07 17.87
C PRO A 92 -0.91 0.97 17.25
N THR A 93 0.34 0.50 17.20
CA THR A 93 1.43 1.20 16.50
C THR A 93 0.87 1.53 15.12
N PRO A 94 0.80 2.80 14.72
CA PRO A 94 0.26 3.15 13.41
C PRO A 94 1.08 2.40 12.37
N GLU A 95 0.44 1.49 11.63
CA GLU A 95 1.10 0.83 10.51
C GLU A 95 1.50 1.93 9.52
N CYS A 96 2.78 2.03 9.22
CA CYS A 96 3.38 3.07 8.37
C CYS A 96 3.05 2.93 6.87
N ASN A 97 1.86 2.40 6.57
CA ASN A 97 1.37 2.07 5.25
C ASN A 97 0.36 3.11 4.73
N GLN A 98 0.25 4.26 5.40
CA GLN A 98 -0.64 5.33 4.94
C GLN A 98 -0.06 6.06 3.74
N ILE A 99 -0.93 6.53 2.85
CA ILE A 99 -0.52 7.42 1.77
C ILE A 99 -0.15 8.80 2.35
N PRO A 100 0.86 9.48 1.79
CA PRO A 100 1.24 10.81 2.23
C PRO A 100 0.07 11.79 2.19
N ALA A 101 -0.09 12.59 3.24
CA ALA A 101 -0.99 13.73 3.23
C ALA A 101 -0.51 14.77 2.19
N LEU A 102 -1.44 15.55 1.64
CA LEU A 102 -1.12 16.59 0.65
C LEU A 102 -0.15 17.64 1.21
N GLU A 103 -0.33 17.99 2.49
CA GLU A 103 0.54 18.92 3.23
C GLU A 103 1.01 18.24 4.52
N PRO A 104 2.15 17.53 4.49
CA PRO A 104 2.72 16.92 5.67
C PRO A 104 3.25 17.98 6.64
N LYS A 105 3.12 17.73 7.93
CA LYS A 105 3.55 18.61 9.03
C LYS A 105 5.03 18.45 9.34
N GLY A 106 5.59 17.28 9.08
CA GLY A 106 7.00 16.97 9.29
C GLY A 106 7.91 17.65 8.29
N ALA A 107 9.20 17.71 8.62
CA ALA A 107 10.21 18.22 7.72
C ALA A 107 10.31 17.34 6.46
N LEU A 108 10.48 17.99 5.31
CA LEU A 108 10.70 17.30 4.03
C LEU A 108 12.17 17.31 3.66
N THR A 109 12.65 16.20 3.10
CA THR A 109 14.01 16.00 2.63
C THR A 109 14.01 15.49 1.20
N THR A 110 15.08 15.80 0.47
CA THR A 110 15.20 15.46 -0.95
C THR A 110 15.82 14.07 -1.10
N VAL A 111 15.19 13.24 -1.93
CA VAL A 111 15.68 11.90 -2.28
C VAL A 111 15.66 11.76 -3.79
N GLU A 112 16.72 11.17 -4.33
CA GLU A 112 16.86 10.83 -5.72
C GLU A 112 16.78 9.31 -5.90
N PHE A 113 15.81 8.86 -6.68
CA PHE A 113 15.64 7.47 -7.06
C PHE A 113 16.19 7.24 -8.45
N THR A 114 17.12 6.31 -8.60
CA THR A 114 17.68 5.90 -9.90
C THR A 114 17.30 4.47 -10.20
N ASN A 115 16.64 4.22 -11.33
CA ASN A 115 16.36 2.86 -11.79
C ASN A 115 17.47 2.35 -12.72
N SER A 116 18.37 1.54 -12.16
CA SER A 116 19.46 0.87 -12.89
C SER A 116 19.10 -0.56 -13.34
N SER A 117 17.84 -0.98 -13.20
CA SER A 117 17.37 -2.27 -13.72
C SER A 117 17.19 -2.23 -15.24
N GLN A 118 17.00 -3.41 -15.86
CA GLN A 118 16.70 -3.52 -17.29
C GLN A 118 15.20 -3.32 -17.60
N GLY A 119 14.40 -2.97 -16.59
CA GLY A 119 12.95 -2.85 -16.65
C GLY A 119 12.42 -1.56 -16.04
N SER A 120 11.09 -1.40 -16.04
CA SER A 120 10.43 -0.33 -15.26
C SER A 120 10.26 -0.80 -13.82
N ALA A 121 10.43 0.11 -12.86
CA ALA A 121 10.34 -0.19 -11.44
C ALA A 121 9.14 0.53 -10.81
N ASN A 122 8.28 -0.23 -10.12
CA ASN A 122 7.33 0.33 -9.16
C ASN A 122 7.94 0.22 -7.77
N LEU A 123 8.40 1.34 -7.20
CA LEU A 123 9.04 1.42 -5.89
C LEU A 123 8.02 1.78 -4.82
N ALA A 124 7.90 0.95 -3.79
CA ALA A 124 7.35 1.31 -2.48
C ALA A 124 8.50 1.74 -1.55
N PHE A 125 8.45 2.98 -1.07
CA PHE A 125 9.41 3.57 -0.17
C PHE A 125 8.69 3.98 1.12
N GLY A 126 8.76 3.10 2.12
CA GLY A 126 7.96 3.20 3.34
C GLY A 126 8.78 3.56 4.57
N MET A 127 8.20 4.38 5.43
CA MET A 127 8.77 4.68 6.73
C MET A 127 8.68 3.45 7.64
N ASN A 128 9.72 3.23 8.45
CA ASN A 128 9.75 2.14 9.43
C ASN A 128 9.11 2.53 10.77
N SER A 129 9.05 3.83 11.06
CA SER A 129 8.48 4.37 12.29
C SER A 129 7.93 5.78 12.06
N PRO A 130 6.89 6.20 12.80
CA PRO A 130 6.37 7.57 12.70
C PRO A 130 7.42 8.63 13.03
N ASN A 131 7.29 9.81 12.42
CA ASN A 131 8.11 10.97 12.75
C ASN A 131 7.67 11.61 14.09
N ASP A 132 8.32 12.72 14.46
CA ASP A 132 8.03 13.49 15.68
C ASP A 132 6.64 14.15 15.69
N LYS A 133 5.95 14.18 14.54
CA LYS A 133 4.57 14.65 14.38
C LYS A 133 3.55 13.52 14.33
N GLY A 134 3.99 12.27 14.49
CA GLY A 134 3.14 11.08 14.42
C GLY A 134 2.73 10.71 12.99
N GLU A 135 3.38 11.28 11.97
CA GLU A 135 3.12 10.95 10.57
C GLU A 135 3.99 9.76 10.15
N CYS A 136 3.39 8.81 9.44
CA CYS A 136 4.11 7.67 8.90
C CYS A 136 3.52 7.24 7.57
N TYR A 137 4.31 7.33 6.50
CA TYR A 137 3.81 7.14 5.14
C TYR A 137 4.63 6.13 4.35
N THR A 138 3.96 5.55 3.35
CA THR A 138 4.59 4.81 2.27
C THR A 138 4.36 5.52 0.95
N TYR A 139 5.45 5.87 0.29
CA TYR A 139 5.45 6.51 -1.02
C TYR A 139 5.50 5.45 -2.11
N SER A 140 4.81 5.68 -3.22
CA SER A 140 4.85 4.82 -4.40
C SER A 140 5.33 5.61 -5.60
N PHE A 141 6.31 5.08 -6.33
CA PHE A 141 6.91 5.72 -7.49
C PHE A 141 6.98 4.75 -8.66
N ALA A 142 6.49 5.17 -9.83
CA ALA A 142 6.71 4.45 -11.08
C ALA A 142 7.89 5.11 -11.82
N ILE A 143 8.98 4.37 -11.97
CA ILE A 143 10.24 4.87 -12.53
C ILE A 143 10.58 4.03 -13.77
N GLY A 144 10.71 4.69 -14.92
CA GLY A 144 11.06 4.00 -16.17
C GLY A 144 12.48 3.44 -16.15
N ARG A 145 12.80 2.62 -17.15
CA ARG A 145 14.12 2.00 -17.28
C ARG A 145 15.19 3.07 -17.48
N GLY A 146 16.19 3.11 -16.60
CA GLY A 146 17.28 4.08 -16.68
C GLY A 146 16.92 5.48 -16.18
N ASP A 147 15.68 5.69 -15.74
CA ASP A 147 15.22 7.00 -15.29
C ASP A 147 15.75 7.35 -13.89
N VAL A 148 15.81 8.66 -13.66
CA VAL A 148 16.12 9.28 -12.38
C VAL A 148 14.96 10.16 -11.97
N GLN A 149 14.43 9.95 -10.77
CA GLN A 149 13.34 10.73 -10.19
C GLN A 149 13.77 11.34 -8.87
N THR A 150 13.82 12.67 -8.81
CA THR A 150 14.07 13.42 -7.57
C THR A 150 12.76 13.91 -6.99
N THR A 151 12.54 13.70 -5.70
CA THR A 151 11.32 14.13 -5.00
C THR A 151 11.61 14.48 -3.55
N LYS A 152 10.60 15.02 -2.87
CA LYS A 152 10.64 15.29 -1.43
C LYS A 152 9.81 14.26 -0.68
N VAL A 153 10.40 13.70 0.36
CA VAL A 153 9.77 12.76 1.30
C VAL A 153 9.90 13.30 2.72
N LEU A 154 9.10 12.80 3.65
CA LEU A 154 9.26 13.13 5.05
C LEU A 154 10.64 12.72 5.59
N ALA A 155 11.17 13.49 6.54
CA ALA A 155 12.32 13.07 7.31
C ALA A 155 11.95 11.84 8.15
N GLY A 156 12.76 10.79 8.06
CA GLY A 156 12.48 9.51 8.71
C GLY A 156 13.42 8.40 8.27
N CYS A 157 13.19 7.20 8.80
CA CYS A 157 13.94 5.99 8.45
C CYS A 157 13.09 5.09 7.56
N TYR A 158 13.65 4.66 6.44
CA TYR A 158 12.91 4.03 5.35
C TYR A 158 13.41 2.64 4.97
N TRP A 159 12.47 1.81 4.53
CA TRP A 159 12.69 0.58 3.79
C TRP A 159 12.29 0.76 2.32
N GLY A 160 12.77 -0.12 1.45
CA GLY A 160 12.43 -0.09 0.02
C GLY A 160 12.08 -1.46 -0.54
N TYR A 161 10.99 -1.53 -1.30
CA TYR A 161 10.62 -2.67 -2.15
C TYR A 161 10.32 -2.16 -3.56
N ALA A 162 10.87 -2.82 -4.59
CA ALA A 162 10.58 -2.47 -5.97
C ALA A 162 10.16 -3.69 -6.78
N TRP A 163 9.04 -3.59 -7.48
CA TRP A 163 8.60 -4.58 -8.46
C TRP A 163 9.09 -4.15 -9.83
N ILE A 164 9.94 -4.97 -10.43
CA ILE A 164 10.57 -4.69 -11.72
C ILE A 164 9.86 -5.49 -12.80
N SER A 165 9.40 -4.79 -13.83
CA SER A 165 8.74 -5.35 -15.01
C SER A 165 9.62 -5.19 -16.24
N GLY A 166 9.59 -6.17 -17.16
CA GLY A 166 10.44 -6.19 -18.36
C GLY A 166 10.82 -7.63 -18.72
N SER A 167 11.97 -7.80 -19.39
CA SER A 167 12.50 -9.13 -19.72
C SER A 167 12.85 -9.96 -18.47
N ASP A 168 13.38 -9.31 -17.44
CA ASP A 168 13.81 -9.95 -16.19
C ASP A 168 12.96 -9.44 -15.02
N GLN A 169 11.76 -10.02 -14.89
CA GLN A 169 10.85 -9.69 -13.79
C GLN A 169 11.45 -10.09 -12.45
N SER A 170 11.34 -9.21 -11.47
CA SER A 170 11.94 -9.41 -10.16
C SER A 170 11.30 -8.53 -9.08
N VAL A 171 11.55 -8.89 -7.82
CA VAL A 171 11.19 -8.06 -6.66
C VAL A 171 12.47 -7.74 -5.90
N ALA A 172 12.91 -6.50 -6.02
CA ALA A 172 14.07 -5.97 -5.34
C ALA A 172 13.68 -5.45 -3.94
N LYS A 173 14.57 -5.62 -2.96
CA LYS A 173 14.35 -5.15 -1.59
C LYS A 173 15.61 -4.56 -0.98
N SER A 174 15.45 -3.65 -0.01
CA SER A 174 16.58 -3.10 0.76
C SER A 174 17.19 -4.11 1.73
N GLY A 175 16.46 -5.19 2.05
CA GLY A 175 16.88 -6.18 3.04
C GLY A 175 16.88 -5.60 4.45
N ASP A 176 17.91 -5.91 5.24
CA ASP A 176 18.04 -5.42 6.63
C ASP A 176 18.55 -3.98 6.73
N LYS A 177 18.86 -3.35 5.57
CA LYS A 177 19.29 -1.95 5.53
C LYS A 177 18.09 -1.03 5.62
N ILE A 178 18.25 0.02 6.43
CA ILE A 178 17.30 1.11 6.60
C ILE A 178 18.01 2.42 6.25
N LEU A 179 17.39 3.27 5.44
CA LEU A 179 17.89 4.60 5.10
C LEU A 179 17.23 5.66 5.97
N CYS A 180 17.99 6.31 6.84
CA CYS A 180 17.49 7.43 7.63
C CYS A 180 17.80 8.76 6.93
N VAL A 181 16.76 9.37 6.35
CA VAL A 181 16.82 10.67 5.70
C VAL A 181 16.40 11.74 6.71
N THR A 182 17.37 12.49 7.24
CA THR A 182 17.13 13.40 8.39
C THR A 182 17.63 14.82 8.14
N ASP A 183 18.72 14.96 7.38
CA ASP A 183 19.26 16.27 6.98
C ASP A 183 18.60 16.78 5.69
N PRO A 184 17.86 17.90 5.73
CA PRO A 184 17.22 18.48 4.55
C PRO A 184 18.21 19.13 3.56
N ASN A 185 19.48 19.31 3.94
CA ASN A 185 20.51 19.89 3.09
C ASN A 185 21.23 18.84 2.24
N LEU A 186 20.99 17.56 2.49
CA LEU A 186 21.54 16.45 1.72
C LEU A 186 20.52 15.92 0.71
N ILE A 187 21.03 15.42 -0.41
CA ILE A 187 20.26 14.61 -1.35
C ILE A 187 20.68 13.17 -1.12
N TYR A 188 19.73 12.34 -0.72
CA TYR A 188 19.98 10.91 -0.51
C TYR A 188 19.76 10.16 -1.82
N HIS A 189 20.64 9.23 -2.14
CA HIS A 189 20.57 8.49 -3.40
C HIS A 189 20.10 7.05 -3.14
N VAL A 190 19.03 6.66 -3.83
CA VAL A 190 18.47 5.31 -3.78
C VAL A 190 18.57 4.71 -5.18
N VAL A 191 19.29 3.59 -5.28
CA VAL A 191 19.52 2.91 -6.56
C VAL A 191 18.74 1.62 -6.57
N ILE A 192 17.86 1.47 -7.56
CA ILE A 192 17.06 0.28 -7.78
C ILE A 192 17.77 -0.58 -8.83
N THR A 193 18.14 -1.80 -8.45
CA THR A 193 18.66 -2.83 -9.34
C THR A 193 17.66 -3.97 -9.46
N THR A 194 17.91 -4.92 -10.36
CA THR A 194 17.06 -6.13 -10.51
C THR A 194 16.88 -6.90 -9.20
N GLU A 195 17.88 -6.91 -8.31
CA GLU A 195 17.83 -7.75 -7.10
C GLU A 195 17.67 -6.96 -5.80
N ARG A 196 18.06 -5.68 -5.79
CA ARG A 196 18.16 -4.87 -4.57
C ARG A 196 17.76 -3.42 -4.75
N VAL A 197 17.27 -2.85 -3.66
CA VAL A 197 17.15 -1.40 -3.46
C VAL A 197 18.33 -0.98 -2.58
N ASP A 198 19.33 -0.35 -3.18
CA ASP A 198 20.54 0.08 -2.48
C ASP A 198 20.44 1.54 -2.05
N PHE A 199 20.80 1.81 -0.80
CA PHE A 199 20.88 3.14 -0.23
C PHE A 199 22.33 3.60 -0.25
N LYS A 200 22.62 4.74 -0.87
CA LYS A 200 23.97 5.30 -1.08
C LYS A 200 24.15 6.63 -0.39
#